data_AF-U2PVR5-F1
#
_entry.id   AF-U2PVR5-F1
#
_cell.length_a   1.000
_cell.length_b   1.000
_cell.length_c   1.000
_cell.angle_alpha   90.00
_cell.angle_beta   90.00
_cell.angle_gamma   90.00
#
_symmetry.space_group_name_H-M   'P 1'
#
loop_
_entity.id
_entity.type
_entity.pdbx_description
1 polymer ?
#
loop_
_entity_poly.entity_id
_entity_poly.type
_entity_poly.pdbx_seq_one_letter_code
_entity_poly.pdbx_strand_id
1 'polypeptide(L)'
;MDKDKSEKLSKFIEDISKEYIDTKDNKDELLKGYHKTLQEIYFDSDFRHLYSEIYEKLSYLDLLTREDDISSMIYINENINLIYKYIKKEIELNSKQDEKQRQKDFLSKIKKLYDHLSLDTSRILHMRNIDKKTEDNKKDLLNSLNQKEEELKGSISKYSEKVENIDEEAMKKMGMYISVFTLIAGNIAVLFKGVEVSPFELGGLVLIINSVLIISIRTLFYFVNKDKRVSRDTIIGCSIGIFLGLSLFFTSIFFKDNTIQKKMKNEIAAEYNTKIEKINNELSETKKELEMLKLKNELLNENLNKTKKENDKK
;
A
#
# COMPACT_ATOMS: atom_id res chain seq x y z
N MET A 1 -31.84 -29.72 63.59
CA MET A 1 -31.05 -30.29 62.48
C MET A 1 -29.92 -31.09 63.11
N ASP A 2 -29.77 -32.35 62.76
CA ASP A 2 -28.85 -33.27 63.44
C ASP A 2 -27.44 -33.10 62.86
N LYS A 3 -26.69 -32.09 63.37
CA LYS A 3 -25.38 -31.67 62.84
C LYS A 3 -24.37 -32.82 62.81
N ASP A 4 -24.44 -33.73 63.79
CA ASP A 4 -23.61 -34.93 63.84
C ASP A 4 -23.84 -35.85 62.63
N LYS A 5 -25.11 -36.07 62.25
CA LYS A 5 -25.45 -36.90 61.08
C LYS A 5 -25.06 -36.27 59.76
N SER A 6 -25.19 -34.95 59.60
CA SER A 6 -24.68 -34.25 58.41
C SER A 6 -23.15 -34.37 58.30
N GLU A 7 -22.43 -34.26 59.42
CA GLU A 7 -20.97 -34.43 59.43
C GLU A 7 -20.55 -35.87 59.11
N LYS A 8 -21.23 -36.87 59.68
CA LYS A 8 -21.03 -38.29 59.34
C LYS A 8 -21.30 -38.57 57.87
N LEU A 9 -22.36 -37.99 57.30
CA LEU A 9 -22.66 -38.12 55.87
C LEU A 9 -21.57 -37.49 55.00
N SER A 10 -21.07 -36.32 55.38
CA SER A 10 -19.99 -35.64 54.67
C SER A 10 -18.69 -36.47 54.67
N LYS A 11 -18.33 -37.05 55.81
CA LYS A 11 -17.19 -37.99 55.93
C LYS A 11 -17.41 -39.24 55.09
N PHE A 12 -18.60 -39.82 55.12
CA PHE A 12 -18.97 -40.94 54.26
C PHE A 12 -18.76 -40.63 52.77
N ILE A 13 -19.23 -39.47 52.29
CA ILE A 13 -19.09 -39.04 50.89
C ILE A 13 -17.61 -38.89 50.52
N GLU A 14 -16.79 -38.33 51.41
CA GLU A 14 -15.35 -38.20 51.22
C GLU A 14 -14.64 -39.55 51.19
N ASP A 15 -15.04 -40.49 52.03
CA ASP A 15 -14.40 -41.82 52.06
C ASP A 15 -14.68 -42.61 50.78
N ILE A 16 -15.91 -42.54 50.26
CA ILE A 16 -16.26 -43.20 48.98
C ILE A 16 -15.71 -42.45 47.77
N SER A 17 -15.11 -41.27 47.92
CA SER A 17 -14.55 -40.49 46.80
C SER A 17 -13.07 -40.72 46.56
N LYS A 18 -12.37 -41.34 47.52
CA LYS A 18 -10.91 -41.51 47.47
C LYS A 18 -10.49 -42.54 46.43
N GLU A 19 -11.13 -43.70 46.41
CA GLU A 19 -10.70 -44.83 45.60
C GLU A 19 -11.90 -45.69 45.18
N TYR A 20 -11.74 -46.46 44.10
CA TYR A 20 -12.77 -47.39 43.65
C TYR A 20 -12.82 -48.63 44.56
N ILE A 21 -14.01 -48.94 45.11
CA ILE A 21 -14.17 -50.02 46.10
C ILE A 21 -13.97 -51.40 45.47
N ASP A 22 -14.37 -51.57 44.20
CA ASP A 22 -14.39 -52.87 43.54
C ASP A 22 -12.99 -53.48 43.32
N THR A 23 -11.96 -52.63 43.31
CA THR A 23 -10.56 -53.05 43.12
C THR A 23 -9.85 -53.44 44.42
N LYS A 24 -10.54 -53.39 45.58
CA LYS A 24 -9.93 -53.67 46.88
C LYS A 24 -10.14 -55.12 47.32
N ASP A 25 -9.09 -55.73 47.83
CA ASP A 25 -9.12 -57.09 48.40
C ASP A 25 -10.09 -57.19 49.59
N ASN A 26 -10.29 -56.10 50.34
CA ASN A 26 -11.21 -56.01 51.48
C ASN A 26 -12.58 -55.41 51.13
N LYS A 27 -13.01 -55.50 49.87
CA LYS A 27 -14.30 -54.97 49.37
C LYS A 27 -15.49 -55.29 50.27
N ASP A 28 -15.68 -56.56 50.66
CA ASP A 28 -16.84 -56.98 51.44
C ASP A 28 -16.84 -56.38 52.86
N GLU A 29 -15.66 -56.21 53.46
CA GLU A 29 -15.50 -55.55 54.76
C GLU A 29 -15.82 -54.05 54.67
N LEU A 30 -15.37 -53.39 53.60
CA LEU A 30 -15.69 -51.99 53.33
C LEU A 30 -17.19 -51.78 53.12
N LEU A 31 -17.83 -52.61 52.31
CA LEU A 31 -19.28 -52.55 52.07
C LEU A 31 -20.08 -52.75 53.36
N LYS A 32 -19.66 -53.67 54.23
CA LYS A 32 -20.23 -53.85 55.58
C LYS A 32 -20.04 -52.61 56.45
N GLY A 33 -18.84 -52.02 56.44
CA GLY A 33 -18.54 -50.78 57.15
C GLY A 33 -19.44 -49.63 56.71
N TYR A 34 -19.56 -49.40 55.40
CA TYR A 34 -20.43 -48.38 54.83
C TYR A 34 -21.91 -48.63 55.10
N HIS A 35 -22.37 -49.88 55.06
CA HIS A 35 -23.73 -50.24 55.46
C HIS A 35 -24.00 -49.83 56.90
N LYS A 36 -23.09 -50.16 57.83
CA LYS A 36 -23.21 -49.76 59.25
C LYS A 36 -23.24 -48.23 59.43
N THR A 37 -22.34 -47.50 58.77
CA THR A 37 -22.32 -46.03 58.80
C THR A 37 -23.66 -45.44 58.34
N LEU A 38 -24.23 -45.97 57.26
CA LEU A 38 -25.51 -45.51 56.74
C LEU A 38 -26.68 -45.88 57.66
N GLN A 39 -26.63 -47.05 58.32
CA GLN A 39 -27.61 -47.41 59.35
C GLN A 39 -27.62 -46.41 60.51
N GLU A 40 -26.44 -46.00 61.00
CA GLU A 40 -26.32 -44.98 62.06
C GLU A 40 -26.95 -43.63 61.66
N ILE A 41 -26.91 -43.29 60.38
CA ILE A 41 -27.46 -42.02 59.86
C ILE A 41 -28.98 -42.13 59.66
N TYR A 42 -29.49 -43.23 59.09
CA TYR A 42 -30.82 -43.29 58.49
C TYR A 42 -31.80 -44.33 59.05
N PHE A 43 -31.35 -45.38 59.76
CA PHE A 43 -32.18 -46.56 60.07
C PHE A 43 -33.36 -46.24 61.01
N ASP A 44 -33.09 -45.69 62.20
CA ASP A 44 -34.11 -45.26 63.17
C ASP A 44 -34.06 -43.74 63.39
N SER A 45 -34.06 -42.99 62.28
CA SER A 45 -33.79 -41.55 62.29
C SER A 45 -34.65 -40.81 61.27
N ASP A 46 -35.31 -39.74 61.67
CA ASP A 46 -36.03 -38.82 60.75
C ASP A 46 -35.09 -37.86 60.00
N PHE A 47 -33.78 -38.10 60.09
CA PHE A 47 -32.78 -37.32 59.39
C PHE A 47 -33.04 -37.31 57.88
N ARG A 48 -33.10 -36.09 57.35
CA ARG A 48 -33.20 -35.78 55.93
C ARG A 48 -31.96 -34.97 55.57
N HIS A 49 -31.10 -35.54 54.73
CA HIS A 49 -29.97 -34.81 54.18
C HIS A 49 -30.45 -33.62 53.34
N LEU A 50 -29.69 -32.53 53.36
CA LEU A 50 -29.93 -31.37 52.51
C LEU A 50 -29.22 -31.54 51.18
N TYR A 51 -29.92 -31.27 50.09
CA TYR A 51 -29.34 -31.33 48.74
C TYR A 51 -28.20 -30.32 48.57
N SER A 52 -28.34 -29.14 49.17
CA SER A 52 -27.28 -28.12 49.15
C SER A 52 -26.00 -28.58 49.83
N GLU A 53 -26.08 -29.30 50.96
CA GLU A 53 -24.90 -29.80 51.68
C GLU A 53 -24.18 -30.91 50.89
N ILE A 54 -24.96 -31.79 50.23
CA ILE A 54 -24.39 -32.81 49.33
C ILE A 54 -23.68 -32.13 48.15
N TYR A 55 -24.37 -31.21 47.47
CA TYR A 55 -23.82 -30.51 46.33
C TYR A 55 -22.57 -29.69 46.68
N GLU A 56 -22.57 -29.01 47.83
CA GLU A 56 -21.41 -28.28 48.36
C GLU A 56 -20.21 -29.21 48.58
N LYS A 57 -20.43 -30.36 49.24
CA LYS A 57 -19.35 -31.35 49.47
C LYS A 57 -18.82 -31.91 48.15
N LEU A 58 -19.70 -32.25 47.21
CA LEU A 58 -19.28 -32.73 45.89
C LEU A 58 -18.48 -31.68 45.12
N SER A 59 -18.92 -30.41 45.15
CA SER A 59 -18.21 -29.30 44.51
C SER A 59 -16.83 -29.07 45.12
N TYR A 60 -16.72 -29.18 46.45
CA TYR A 60 -15.43 -29.10 47.14
C TYR A 60 -14.48 -30.22 46.74
N LEU A 61 -14.95 -31.46 46.69
CA LEU A 61 -14.14 -32.61 46.24
C LEU A 61 -13.74 -32.49 44.77
N ASP A 62 -14.61 -31.93 43.94
CA ASP A 62 -14.30 -31.65 42.54
C ASP A 62 -13.13 -30.66 42.40
N LEU A 63 -13.14 -29.59 43.19
CA LEU A 63 -12.06 -28.59 43.21
C LEU A 63 -10.71 -29.19 43.59
N LEU A 64 -10.68 -30.11 44.56
CA LEU A 64 -9.44 -30.77 45.00
C LEU A 64 -8.86 -31.72 43.95
N THR A 65 -9.69 -32.26 43.06
CA THR A 65 -9.28 -33.21 42.01
C THR A 65 -9.05 -32.55 40.65
N ARG A 66 -8.87 -31.22 40.62
CA ARG A 66 -8.59 -30.49 39.37
C ARG A 66 -7.17 -30.72 38.85
N GLU A 67 -6.23 -31.17 39.68
CA GLU A 67 -4.82 -31.32 39.31
C GLU A 67 -4.39 -32.76 39.03
N ASP A 68 -5.01 -33.77 39.63
CA ASP A 68 -4.63 -35.19 39.48
C ASP A 68 -5.77 -36.03 38.88
N ASP A 69 -5.46 -36.67 37.75
CA ASP A 69 -6.36 -37.47 36.93
C ASP A 69 -6.73 -38.80 37.61
N ILE A 70 -7.77 -38.78 38.45
CA ILE A 70 -8.99 -39.61 38.33
C ILE A 70 -10.12 -38.84 39.03
N SER A 71 -11.21 -38.54 38.32
CA SER A 71 -12.32 -37.77 38.90
C SER A 71 -12.95 -38.53 40.06
N SER A 72 -12.78 -38.03 41.29
CA SER A 72 -13.50 -38.49 42.48
C SER A 72 -15.01 -38.62 42.25
N MET A 73 -15.58 -37.85 41.32
CA MET A 73 -17.00 -37.96 40.94
C MET A 73 -17.34 -39.33 40.34
N ILE A 74 -16.44 -39.93 39.55
CA ILE A 74 -16.61 -41.28 38.98
C ILE A 74 -16.64 -42.31 40.11
N TYR A 75 -15.68 -42.23 41.03
CA TYR A 75 -15.63 -43.13 42.19
C TYR A 75 -16.87 -43.02 43.06
N ILE A 76 -17.32 -41.80 43.38
CA ILE A 76 -18.54 -41.58 44.16
C ILE A 76 -19.73 -42.28 43.48
N ASN A 77 -19.92 -42.07 42.18
CA ASN A 77 -21.07 -42.60 41.43
C ASN A 77 -21.06 -44.13 41.36
N GLU A 78 -19.90 -44.75 41.10
CA GLU A 78 -19.79 -46.21 41.07
C GLU A 78 -19.86 -46.83 42.47
N ASN A 79 -19.20 -46.22 43.46
CA ASN A 79 -19.17 -46.73 44.83
C ASN A 79 -20.55 -46.65 45.48
N ILE A 80 -21.31 -45.56 45.32
CA ILE A 80 -22.67 -45.47 45.87
C ILE A 80 -23.62 -46.49 45.23
N ASN A 81 -23.44 -46.81 43.94
CA ASN A 81 -24.17 -47.87 43.26
C ASN A 81 -23.86 -49.26 43.88
N LEU A 82 -22.58 -49.56 44.13
CA LEU A 82 -22.15 -50.80 44.78
C LEU A 82 -22.72 -50.92 46.19
N ILE A 83 -22.63 -49.85 46.98
CA ILE A 83 -23.17 -49.79 48.35
C ILE A 83 -24.68 -49.98 48.35
N TYR A 84 -25.42 -49.30 47.45
CA TYR A 84 -26.86 -49.48 47.33
C TYR A 84 -27.26 -50.92 47.00
N LYS A 85 -26.58 -51.55 46.02
CA LYS A 85 -26.80 -52.95 45.65
C LYS A 85 -26.51 -53.91 46.81
N TYR A 86 -25.43 -53.67 47.55
CA TYR A 86 -25.07 -54.44 48.72
C TYR A 86 -26.14 -54.36 49.81
N ILE A 87 -26.55 -53.15 50.20
CA ILE A 87 -27.57 -52.92 51.24
C ILE A 87 -28.90 -53.57 50.85
N LYS A 88 -29.30 -53.43 49.59
CA LYS A 88 -30.52 -54.07 49.08
C LYS A 88 -30.48 -55.59 49.26
N LYS A 89 -29.36 -56.22 48.88
CA LYS A 89 -29.16 -57.67 49.02
C LYS A 89 -29.14 -58.12 50.49
N GLU A 90 -28.45 -57.38 51.35
CA GLU A 90 -28.39 -57.66 52.80
C GLU A 90 -29.77 -57.63 53.44
N ILE A 91 -30.59 -56.63 53.10
CA ILE A 91 -31.98 -56.53 53.57
C ILE A 91 -32.80 -57.71 53.08
N GLU A 92 -32.70 -58.08 51.80
CA GLU A 92 -33.43 -59.22 51.23
C GLU A 92 -33.09 -60.55 51.91
N LEU A 93 -31.83 -60.76 52.29
CA LEU A 93 -31.36 -61.99 52.95
C LEU A 93 -31.70 -62.07 54.45
N ASN A 94 -31.68 -60.93 55.16
CA ASN A 94 -31.78 -60.89 56.62
C ASN A 94 -33.11 -60.30 57.14
N SER A 95 -34.11 -60.10 56.27
CA SER A 95 -35.42 -59.53 56.62
C SER A 95 -36.19 -60.42 57.61
N LYS A 96 -36.18 -60.05 58.90
CA LYS A 96 -37.17 -60.54 59.88
C LYS A 96 -38.53 -59.88 59.60
N GLN A 97 -39.63 -60.62 59.81
CA GLN A 97 -40.99 -60.12 59.55
C GLN A 97 -41.29 -58.80 60.28
N ASP A 98 -40.74 -58.65 61.49
CA ASP A 98 -41.06 -57.54 62.42
C ASP A 98 -40.35 -56.22 62.07
N GLU A 99 -39.26 -56.27 61.30
CA GLU A 99 -38.44 -55.10 60.91
C GLU A 99 -38.66 -54.67 59.45
N LYS A 100 -39.50 -55.40 58.71
CA LYS A 100 -39.65 -55.25 57.26
C LYS A 100 -40.01 -53.82 56.83
N GLN A 101 -40.82 -53.11 57.61
CA GLN A 101 -41.18 -51.72 57.29
C GLN A 101 -40.02 -50.75 57.50
N ARG A 102 -39.29 -50.87 58.62
CA ARG A 102 -38.13 -50.00 58.91
C ARG A 102 -37.02 -50.21 57.89
N GLN A 103 -36.77 -51.46 57.49
CA GLN A 103 -35.78 -51.78 56.45
C GLN A 103 -36.17 -51.19 55.09
N LYS A 104 -37.46 -51.18 54.73
CA LYS A 104 -37.95 -50.50 53.52
C LYS A 104 -37.76 -48.99 53.58
N ASP A 105 -38.04 -48.37 54.73
CA ASP A 105 -37.90 -46.92 54.92
C ASP A 105 -36.42 -46.51 54.86
N PHE A 106 -35.54 -47.31 55.48
CA PHE A 106 -34.09 -47.17 55.36
C PHE A 106 -33.63 -47.28 53.89
N LEU A 107 -34.03 -48.33 53.17
CA LEU A 107 -33.67 -48.51 51.77
C LEU A 107 -34.17 -47.36 50.88
N SER A 108 -35.34 -46.81 51.17
CA SER A 108 -35.88 -45.63 50.47
C SER A 108 -35.03 -44.38 50.68
N LYS A 109 -34.50 -44.16 51.90
CA LYS A 109 -33.56 -43.07 52.20
C LYS A 109 -32.22 -43.25 51.49
N ILE A 110 -31.70 -44.48 51.44
CA ILE A 110 -30.46 -44.79 50.69
C ILE A 110 -30.66 -44.61 49.20
N LYS A 111 -31.80 -45.04 48.65
CA LYS A 111 -32.14 -44.80 47.25
C LYS A 111 -32.14 -43.29 46.92
N LYS A 112 -32.73 -42.46 47.79
CA LYS A 112 -32.67 -41.00 47.61
C LYS A 112 -31.23 -40.50 47.62
N LEU A 113 -30.41 -40.92 48.57
CA LEU A 113 -28.99 -40.53 48.62
C LEU A 113 -28.23 -40.94 47.34
N TYR A 114 -28.45 -42.16 46.87
CA TYR A 114 -27.93 -42.66 45.60
C TYR A 114 -28.35 -41.77 44.43
N ASP A 115 -29.63 -41.45 44.32
CA ASP A 115 -30.16 -40.60 43.24
C ASP A 115 -29.51 -39.21 43.26
N HIS A 116 -29.34 -38.59 44.44
CA HIS A 116 -28.70 -37.26 44.54
C HIS A 116 -27.22 -37.29 44.21
N LEU A 117 -26.47 -38.23 44.77
CA LEU A 117 -25.04 -38.36 44.47
C LEU A 117 -24.81 -38.65 42.98
N SER A 118 -25.58 -39.56 42.38
CA SER A 118 -25.44 -39.91 40.96
C SER A 118 -25.79 -38.73 40.04
N LEU A 119 -26.85 -37.99 40.37
CA LEU A 119 -27.31 -36.88 39.56
C LEU A 119 -26.37 -35.67 39.66
N ASP A 120 -25.93 -35.32 40.86
CA ASP A 120 -25.06 -34.15 41.06
C ASP A 120 -23.62 -34.41 40.61
N THR A 121 -23.08 -35.62 40.78
CA THR A 121 -21.79 -36.01 40.17
C THR A 121 -21.84 -35.91 38.64
N SER A 122 -22.95 -36.35 38.02
CA SER A 122 -23.16 -36.22 36.57
C SER A 122 -23.23 -34.76 36.11
N ARG A 123 -23.90 -33.89 36.89
CA ARG A 123 -23.97 -32.44 36.60
C ARG A 123 -22.59 -31.78 36.67
N ILE A 124 -21.83 -32.07 37.72
CA ILE A 124 -20.47 -31.53 37.90
C ILE A 124 -19.57 -31.98 36.76
N LEU A 125 -19.61 -33.27 36.39
CA LEU A 125 -18.83 -33.80 35.27
C LEU A 125 -19.23 -33.14 33.93
N HIS A 126 -20.53 -32.92 33.72
CA HIS A 126 -21.01 -32.22 32.53
C HIS A 126 -20.51 -30.77 32.46
N MET A 127 -20.55 -30.03 33.58
CA MET A 127 -19.99 -28.68 33.68
C MET A 127 -18.49 -28.67 33.40
N ARG A 128 -17.71 -29.61 33.95
CA ARG A 128 -16.27 -29.76 33.64
C ARG A 128 -16.01 -29.97 32.15
N ASN A 129 -16.81 -30.80 31.49
CA ASN A 129 -16.66 -31.06 30.06
C ASN A 129 -16.99 -29.80 29.23
N ILE A 130 -17.98 -29.01 29.64
CA ILE A 130 -18.28 -27.71 29.02
C ILE A 130 -17.12 -26.74 29.21
N ASP A 131 -16.60 -26.61 30.43
CA ASP A 131 -15.48 -25.71 30.75
C ASP A 131 -14.24 -26.08 29.95
N LYS A 132 -13.86 -27.37 29.91
CA LYS A 132 -12.74 -27.86 29.12
C LYS A 132 -12.91 -27.55 27.64
N LYS A 133 -14.08 -27.85 27.06
CA LYS A 133 -14.38 -27.55 25.65
C LYS A 133 -14.33 -26.04 25.37
N THR A 134 -14.73 -25.22 26.34
CA THR A 134 -14.70 -23.75 26.21
C THR A 134 -13.26 -23.23 26.20
N GLU A 135 -12.40 -23.73 27.08
CA GLU A 135 -10.97 -23.36 27.08
C GLU A 135 -10.23 -23.89 25.84
N ASP A 136 -10.54 -25.10 25.37
CA ASP A 136 -9.99 -25.64 24.12
C ASP A 136 -10.38 -24.76 22.91
N ASN A 137 -11.67 -24.41 22.79
CA ASN A 137 -12.16 -23.51 21.73
C ASN A 137 -11.50 -22.13 21.78
N LYS A 138 -11.28 -21.59 22.98
CA LYS A 138 -10.61 -20.30 23.18
C LYS A 138 -9.15 -20.36 22.75
N LYS A 139 -8.45 -21.45 23.05
CA LYS A 139 -7.07 -21.69 22.59
C LYS A 139 -7.01 -21.77 21.06
N ASP A 140 -7.92 -22.49 20.43
CA ASP A 140 -8.00 -22.61 18.97
C ASP A 140 -8.32 -21.27 18.29
N LEU A 141 -9.20 -20.48 18.89
CA LEU A 141 -9.52 -19.12 18.42
C LEU A 141 -8.29 -18.20 18.49
N LEU A 142 -7.55 -18.23 19.60
CA LEU A 142 -6.33 -17.43 19.76
C LEU A 142 -5.26 -17.84 18.73
N ASN A 143 -5.06 -19.13 18.50
CA ASN A 143 -4.14 -19.62 17.48
C ASN A 143 -4.55 -19.13 16.07
N SER A 144 -5.84 -19.19 15.75
CA SER A 144 -6.37 -18.73 14.48
C SER A 144 -6.21 -17.22 14.29
N LEU A 145 -6.40 -16.43 15.36
CA LEU A 145 -6.19 -14.98 15.33
C LEU A 145 -4.72 -14.63 15.11
N ASN A 146 -3.81 -15.30 15.81
CA ASN A 146 -2.36 -15.09 15.64
C ASN A 146 -1.91 -15.40 14.21
N GLN A 147 -2.42 -16.49 13.61
CA GLN A 147 -2.12 -16.82 12.22
C GLN A 147 -2.61 -15.73 11.25
N LYS A 148 -3.84 -15.25 11.43
CA LYS A 148 -4.40 -14.17 10.60
C LYS A 148 -3.65 -12.85 10.76
N GLU A 149 -3.16 -12.55 11.96
CA GLU A 149 -2.35 -11.36 12.22
C GLU A 149 -1.04 -11.40 11.42
N GLU A 150 -0.34 -12.54 11.41
CA GLU A 150 0.89 -12.72 10.64
C GLU A 150 0.64 -12.66 9.12
N GLU A 151 -0.44 -13.28 8.64
CA GLU A 151 -0.85 -13.17 7.23
C GLU A 151 -1.17 -11.72 6.83
N LEU A 152 -1.80 -10.95 7.72
CA LEU A 152 -2.10 -9.54 7.50
C LEU A 152 -0.83 -8.69 7.48
N LYS A 153 0.11 -8.88 8.42
CA LYS A 153 1.41 -8.20 8.43
C LYS A 153 2.18 -8.46 7.13
N GLY A 154 2.23 -9.72 6.70
CA GLY A 154 2.86 -10.10 5.43
C GLY A 154 2.21 -9.44 4.22
N SER A 155 0.87 -9.34 4.22
CA SER A 155 0.13 -8.67 3.15
C SER A 155 0.37 -7.16 3.13
N ILE A 156 0.34 -6.50 4.30
CA ILE A 156 0.61 -5.06 4.44
C ILE A 156 2.01 -4.74 3.94
N SER A 157 3.02 -5.53 4.33
CA SER A 157 4.40 -5.34 3.87
C SER A 157 4.50 -5.41 2.34
N LYS A 158 3.90 -6.43 1.72
CA LYS A 158 3.85 -6.57 0.25
C LYS A 158 3.14 -5.41 -0.44
N TYR A 159 2.01 -4.95 0.12
CA TYR A 159 1.29 -3.80 -0.44
C TYR A 159 2.08 -2.50 -0.30
N SER A 160 2.77 -2.30 0.83
CA SER A 160 3.64 -1.15 1.05
C SER A 160 4.76 -1.10 0.01
N GLU A 161 5.46 -2.21 -0.21
CA GLU A 161 6.49 -2.32 -1.24
C GLU A 161 5.92 -2.06 -2.64
N LYS A 162 4.72 -2.57 -2.95
CA LYS A 162 4.06 -2.33 -4.22
C LYS A 162 3.69 -0.85 -4.42
N VAL A 163 3.22 -0.18 -3.37
CA VAL A 163 2.90 1.25 -3.41
C VAL A 163 4.16 2.08 -3.63
N GLU A 164 5.24 1.79 -2.91
CA GLU A 164 6.52 2.49 -3.08
C GLU A 164 7.06 2.33 -4.51
N ASN A 165 6.98 1.11 -5.07
CA ASN A 165 7.35 0.85 -6.46
C ASN A 165 6.45 1.63 -7.46
N ILE A 166 5.14 1.70 -7.20
CA ILE A 166 4.21 2.49 -8.03
C ILE A 166 4.56 3.98 -7.98
N ASP A 167 4.85 4.51 -6.79
CA ASP A 167 5.23 5.92 -6.60
C ASP A 167 6.55 6.23 -7.32
N GLU A 168 7.55 5.36 -7.20
CA GLU A 168 8.83 5.51 -7.91
C GLU A 168 8.63 5.48 -9.44
N GLU A 169 7.85 4.54 -9.96
CA GLU A 169 7.50 4.47 -11.37
C GLU A 169 6.71 5.69 -11.86
N ALA A 170 5.76 6.18 -11.06
CA ALA A 170 4.95 7.34 -11.37
C ALA A 170 5.81 8.61 -11.42
N MET A 171 6.70 8.80 -10.44
CA MET A 171 7.67 9.90 -10.43
C MET A 171 8.59 9.87 -11.65
N LYS A 172 9.10 8.69 -12.04
CA LYS A 172 9.90 8.52 -13.27
C LYS A 172 9.12 8.94 -14.52
N LYS A 173 7.86 8.49 -14.65
CA LYS A 173 6.98 8.84 -15.79
C LYS A 173 6.64 10.35 -15.79
N MET A 174 6.39 10.94 -14.63
CA MET A 174 6.10 12.38 -14.51
C MET A 174 7.31 13.23 -14.89
N GLY A 175 8.50 12.90 -14.39
CA GLY A 175 9.75 13.58 -14.75
C GLY A 175 10.01 13.55 -16.26
N MET A 176 9.68 12.44 -16.92
CA MET A 176 9.75 12.31 -18.38
C MET A 176 8.82 13.31 -19.09
N TYR A 177 7.55 13.40 -18.68
CA TYR A 177 6.62 14.35 -19.29
C TYR A 177 7.08 15.80 -19.08
N ILE A 178 7.50 16.16 -17.86
CA ILE A 178 8.01 17.51 -17.56
C ILE A 178 9.22 17.84 -18.43
N SER A 179 10.16 16.91 -18.59
CA SER A 179 11.35 17.12 -19.43
C SER A 179 10.98 17.34 -20.90
N VAL A 180 10.06 16.52 -21.44
CA VAL A 180 9.56 16.67 -22.82
C VAL A 180 8.85 18.01 -23.00
N PHE A 181 7.94 18.40 -22.10
CA PHE A 181 7.24 19.68 -22.17
C PHE A 181 8.19 20.87 -22.05
N THR A 182 9.17 20.79 -21.16
CA THR A 182 10.18 21.85 -20.97
C THR A 182 11.02 22.04 -22.24
N LEU A 183 11.41 20.93 -22.89
CA LEU A 183 12.14 20.97 -24.16
C LEU A 183 11.29 21.60 -25.29
N ILE A 184 10.01 21.20 -25.41
CA ILE A 184 9.10 21.78 -26.41
C ILE A 184 8.90 23.28 -26.16
N ALA A 185 8.61 23.67 -24.91
CA ALA A 185 8.40 25.07 -24.53
C ALA A 185 9.65 25.92 -24.76
N GLY A 186 10.84 25.42 -24.41
CA GLY A 186 12.12 26.08 -24.66
C GLY A 186 12.35 26.31 -26.16
N ASN A 187 12.04 25.33 -26.99
CA ASN A 187 12.18 25.46 -28.45
C ASN A 187 11.22 26.48 -29.04
N ILE A 188 9.95 26.44 -28.63
CA ILE A 188 8.95 27.43 -29.04
C ILE A 188 9.41 28.84 -28.66
N ALA A 189 9.95 29.03 -27.45
CA ALA A 189 10.48 30.31 -27.00
C ALA A 189 11.65 30.82 -27.85
N VAL A 190 12.55 29.93 -28.30
CA VAL A 190 13.64 30.31 -29.21
C VAL A 190 13.10 30.70 -30.59
N LEU A 191 12.12 29.95 -31.11
CA LEU A 191 11.50 30.26 -32.41
C LEU A 191 10.80 31.62 -32.41
N PHE A 192 10.07 31.97 -31.34
CA PHE A 192 9.40 33.28 -31.23
C PHE A 192 10.36 34.44 -30.99
N LYS A 193 11.55 34.21 -30.41
CA LYS A 193 12.61 35.25 -30.37
C LYS A 193 13.29 35.45 -31.73
N GLY A 194 13.22 34.47 -32.63
CA GLY A 194 13.82 34.52 -33.96
C GLY A 194 13.00 35.24 -35.03
N VAL A 195 11.98 36.02 -34.70
CA VAL A 195 11.09 36.64 -35.71
C VAL A 195 11.79 37.73 -36.54
N GLU A 196 12.99 38.18 -36.16
CA GLU A 196 13.81 39.14 -36.93
C GLU A 196 14.97 38.50 -37.75
N VAL A 197 15.14 37.16 -37.73
CA VAL A 197 16.21 36.48 -38.48
C VAL A 197 15.76 36.01 -39.86
N SER A 198 16.72 35.85 -40.78
CA SER A 198 16.44 35.42 -42.15
C SER A 198 15.79 34.03 -42.20
N PRO A 199 14.97 33.71 -43.22
CA PRO A 199 14.33 32.40 -43.35
C PRO A 199 15.31 31.22 -43.33
N PHE A 200 16.55 31.42 -43.80
CA PHE A 200 17.61 30.42 -43.78
C PHE A 200 18.17 30.19 -42.36
N GLU A 201 18.35 31.25 -41.58
CA GLU A 201 18.77 31.16 -40.18
C GLU A 201 17.71 30.48 -39.33
N LEU A 202 16.44 30.86 -39.53
CA LEU A 202 15.31 30.25 -38.84
C LEU A 202 15.17 28.76 -39.19
N GLY A 203 15.25 28.41 -40.48
CA GLY A 203 15.19 27.02 -40.94
C GLY A 203 16.34 26.16 -40.42
N GLY A 204 17.56 26.70 -40.42
CA GLY A 204 18.74 26.01 -39.86
C GLY A 204 18.62 25.78 -38.36
N LEU A 205 18.13 26.80 -37.63
CA LEU A 205 17.94 26.73 -36.19
C LEU A 205 16.82 25.74 -35.80
N VAL A 206 15.71 25.70 -36.55
CA VAL A 206 14.65 24.68 -36.39
C VAL A 206 15.21 23.26 -36.56
N LEU A 207 16.04 23.02 -37.57
CA LEU A 207 16.62 21.70 -37.84
C LEU A 207 17.58 21.24 -36.74
N ILE A 208 18.45 22.13 -36.26
CA ILE A 208 19.37 21.84 -35.14
C ILE A 208 18.55 21.52 -33.89
N ILE A 209 17.60 22.38 -33.56
CA ILE A 209 16.77 22.26 -32.36
C ILE A 209 15.96 20.96 -32.37
N ASN A 210 15.29 20.63 -33.47
CA ASN A 210 14.49 19.41 -33.58
C ASN A 210 15.35 18.15 -33.49
N SER A 211 16.54 18.16 -34.11
CA SER A 211 17.47 17.04 -34.06
C SER A 211 18.01 16.80 -32.64
N VAL A 212 18.36 17.88 -31.93
CA VAL A 212 18.77 17.80 -30.52
C VAL A 212 17.63 17.30 -29.64
N LEU A 213 16.41 17.81 -29.83
CA LEU A 213 15.25 17.42 -29.04
C LEU A 213 14.91 15.92 -29.24
N ILE A 214 14.97 15.40 -30.47
CA ILE A 214 14.74 13.96 -30.74
C ILE A 214 15.77 13.09 -30.03
N ILE A 215 17.06 13.48 -30.07
CA ILE A 215 18.14 12.76 -29.36
C ILE A 215 17.91 12.81 -27.84
N SER A 216 17.62 13.99 -27.28
CA SER A 216 17.40 14.17 -25.84
C SER A 216 16.21 13.34 -25.35
N ILE A 217 15.08 13.38 -26.06
CA ILE A 217 13.89 12.58 -25.72
C ILE A 217 14.20 11.09 -25.77
N ARG A 218 14.85 10.60 -26.82
CA ARG A 218 15.20 9.18 -26.96
C ARG A 218 16.20 8.72 -25.90
N THR A 219 17.14 9.58 -25.52
CA THR A 219 18.12 9.31 -24.46
C THR A 219 17.42 9.23 -23.09
N LEU A 220 16.48 10.14 -22.81
CA LEU A 220 15.66 10.08 -21.60
C LEU A 220 14.81 8.80 -21.53
N PHE A 221 14.19 8.40 -22.64
CA PHE A 221 13.45 7.13 -22.72
C PHE A 221 14.36 5.91 -22.47
N TYR A 222 15.62 5.93 -22.92
CA TYR A 222 16.59 4.87 -22.66
C TYR A 222 17.00 4.77 -21.19
N PHE A 223 17.22 5.90 -20.51
CA PHE A 223 17.57 5.92 -19.08
C PHE A 223 16.45 5.35 -18.19
N VAL A 224 15.19 5.58 -18.56
CA VAL A 224 14.03 5.08 -17.81
C VAL A 224 13.67 3.65 -18.21
N ASN A 225 13.78 3.31 -19.49
CA ASN A 225 13.49 1.99 -20.03
C ASN A 225 14.67 1.52 -20.89
N LYS A 226 15.55 0.70 -20.29
CA LYS A 226 16.79 0.21 -20.89
C LYS A 226 16.60 -0.53 -22.22
N ASP A 227 15.38 -0.97 -22.52
CA ASP A 227 15.04 -1.66 -23.78
C ASP A 227 14.83 -0.70 -24.97
N LYS A 228 14.73 0.62 -24.74
CA LYS A 228 14.53 1.62 -25.79
C LYS A 228 15.83 2.36 -26.14
N ARG A 229 16.87 1.62 -26.53
CA ARG A 229 18.12 2.23 -27.03
C ARG A 229 17.84 3.16 -28.20
N VAL A 230 18.60 4.25 -28.26
CA VAL A 230 18.60 5.13 -29.43
C VAL A 230 19.06 4.31 -30.64
N SER A 231 18.19 4.15 -31.64
CA SER A 231 18.55 3.38 -32.84
C SER A 231 19.67 4.08 -33.59
N ARG A 232 20.54 3.30 -34.23
CA ARG A 232 21.64 3.83 -35.06
C ARG A 232 21.09 4.78 -36.13
N ASP A 233 19.93 4.45 -36.69
CA ASP A 233 19.26 5.26 -37.72
C ASP A 233 18.79 6.62 -37.17
N THR A 234 18.34 6.68 -35.91
CA THR A 234 17.94 7.94 -35.27
C THR A 234 19.15 8.84 -35.05
N ILE A 235 20.29 8.28 -34.60
CA ILE A 235 21.54 9.02 -34.39
C ILE A 235 22.04 9.58 -35.72
N ILE A 236 22.05 8.75 -36.77
CA ILE A 236 22.49 9.16 -38.11
C ILE A 236 21.56 10.25 -38.66
N GLY A 237 20.25 10.07 -38.59
CA GLY A 237 19.27 11.06 -39.06
C GLY A 237 19.39 12.42 -38.34
N CYS A 238 19.57 12.40 -37.02
CA CYS A 238 19.75 13.65 -36.26
C CYS A 238 21.10 14.31 -36.53
N SER A 239 22.16 13.52 -36.75
CA SER A 239 23.48 14.06 -37.13
C SER A 239 23.43 14.75 -38.49
N ILE A 240 22.72 14.16 -39.46
CA ILE A 240 22.45 14.77 -40.77
C ILE A 240 21.64 16.05 -40.59
N GLY A 241 20.59 16.03 -39.76
CA GLY A 241 19.77 17.21 -39.48
C GLY A 241 20.56 18.38 -38.88
N ILE A 242 21.45 18.11 -37.92
CA ILE A 242 22.36 19.11 -37.34
C ILE A 242 23.31 19.66 -38.41
N PHE A 243 23.91 18.78 -39.22
CA PHE A 243 24.84 19.18 -40.27
C PHE A 243 24.17 20.06 -41.34
N LEU A 244 22.97 19.68 -41.79
CA LEU A 244 22.17 20.48 -42.72
C LEU A 244 21.75 21.82 -42.12
N GLY A 245 21.34 21.82 -40.84
CA GLY A 245 20.96 23.04 -40.14
C GLY A 245 22.14 24.02 -39.99
N LEU A 246 23.33 23.52 -39.64
CA LEU A 246 24.55 24.32 -39.61
C LEU A 246 24.92 24.83 -41.01
N SER A 247 24.80 23.99 -42.04
CA SER A 247 25.07 24.40 -43.42
C SER A 247 24.16 25.55 -43.86
N LEU A 248 22.85 25.49 -43.56
CA LEU A 248 21.91 26.58 -43.83
C LEU A 248 22.20 27.86 -43.04
N PHE A 249 22.68 27.71 -41.80
CA PHE A 249 23.11 28.83 -40.98
C PHE A 249 24.39 29.49 -41.51
N PHE A 250 25.34 28.71 -42.04
CA PHE A 250 26.54 29.27 -42.66
C PHE A 250 26.25 29.90 -44.02
N THR A 251 25.33 29.32 -44.83
CA THR A 251 24.98 29.92 -46.13
C THR A 251 24.31 31.28 -45.95
N SER A 252 23.51 31.51 -44.91
CA SER A 252 22.94 32.83 -44.64
C SER A 252 24.04 33.88 -44.38
N ILE A 253 25.06 33.53 -43.58
CA ILE A 253 26.20 34.41 -43.27
C ILE A 253 26.98 34.73 -44.55
N PHE A 254 27.33 33.72 -45.35
CA PHE A 254 28.10 33.91 -46.59
C PHE A 254 27.34 34.66 -47.69
N PHE A 255 26.03 34.45 -47.84
CA PHE A 255 25.23 35.15 -48.85
C PHE A 255 24.90 36.60 -48.46
N LYS A 256 24.78 36.89 -47.16
CA LYS A 256 24.50 38.23 -46.65
C LYS A 256 25.63 39.22 -46.94
N ASP A 257 26.89 38.77 -46.88
CA ASP A 257 28.05 39.64 -47.11
C ASP A 257 28.47 39.77 -48.58
N ASN A 258 28.34 38.73 -49.40
CA ASN A 258 29.11 38.70 -50.66
C ASN A 258 28.35 39.18 -51.91
N THR A 259 27.02 39.04 -51.96
CA THR A 259 26.28 39.22 -53.22
C THR A 259 25.38 40.44 -53.23
N ILE A 260 24.63 40.69 -52.15
CA ILE A 260 23.64 41.79 -52.12
C ILE A 260 24.33 43.14 -51.94
N GLN A 261 25.28 43.26 -50.99
CA GLN A 261 26.02 44.51 -50.80
C GLN A 261 26.87 44.87 -52.02
N LYS A 262 27.52 43.88 -52.65
CA LYS A 262 28.34 44.10 -53.84
C LYS A 262 27.48 44.54 -55.03
N LYS A 263 26.29 43.95 -55.21
CA LYS A 263 25.37 44.30 -56.29
C LYS A 263 24.76 45.69 -56.10
N MET A 264 24.30 46.03 -54.89
CA MET A 264 23.82 47.39 -54.56
C MET A 264 24.91 48.44 -54.75
N LYS A 265 26.13 48.18 -54.25
CA LYS A 265 27.25 49.13 -54.38
C LYS A 265 27.63 49.35 -55.84
N ASN A 266 27.59 48.30 -56.67
CA ASN A 266 27.86 48.40 -58.10
C ASN A 266 26.74 49.11 -58.87
N GLU A 267 25.47 48.85 -58.56
CA GLU A 267 24.34 49.54 -59.20
C GLU A 267 24.31 51.03 -58.82
N ILE A 268 24.53 51.37 -57.56
CA ILE A 268 24.63 52.77 -57.10
C ILE A 268 25.84 53.45 -57.76
N ALA A 269 27.01 52.79 -57.80
CA ALA A 269 28.18 53.34 -58.47
C ALA A 269 27.96 53.56 -59.97
N ALA A 270 27.27 52.63 -60.65
CA ALA A 270 26.91 52.78 -62.05
C ALA A 270 25.98 53.98 -62.27
N GLU A 271 24.92 54.13 -61.46
CA GLU A 271 23.98 55.25 -61.56
C GLU A 271 24.67 56.61 -61.31
N TYR A 272 25.55 56.69 -60.31
CA TYR A 272 26.34 57.89 -60.03
C TYR A 272 27.29 58.22 -61.18
N ASN A 273 27.97 57.23 -61.76
CA ASN A 273 28.88 57.45 -62.87
C ASN A 273 28.13 57.98 -64.11
N THR A 274 26.96 57.43 -64.43
CA THR A 274 26.13 57.93 -65.54
C THR A 274 25.64 59.36 -65.30
N LYS A 275 25.25 59.69 -64.06
CA LYS A 275 24.88 61.08 -63.69
C LYS A 275 26.06 62.04 -63.83
N ILE A 276 27.25 61.65 -63.38
CA ILE A 276 28.47 62.46 -63.51
C ILE A 276 28.82 62.67 -64.98
N GLU A 277 28.75 61.63 -65.81
CA GLU A 277 29.02 61.71 -67.24
C GLU A 277 28.06 62.67 -67.95
N LYS A 278 26.76 62.61 -67.61
CA LYS A 278 25.75 63.53 -68.15
C LYS A 278 26.04 64.99 -67.76
N ILE A 279 26.34 65.24 -66.48
CA ILE A 279 26.69 66.59 -66.00
C ILE A 279 27.96 67.11 -66.69
N ASN A 280 28.97 66.26 -66.88
CA ASN A 280 30.20 66.66 -67.55
C ASN A 280 29.98 67.03 -69.02
N ASN A 281 29.08 66.31 -69.73
CA ASN A 281 28.71 66.65 -71.09
C ASN A 281 27.94 67.98 -71.17
N GLU A 282 26.95 68.19 -70.30
CA GLU A 282 26.19 69.46 -70.21
C GLU A 282 27.12 70.64 -69.88
N LEU A 283 28.08 70.45 -68.98
CA LEU A 283 29.08 71.47 -68.63
C LEU A 283 29.99 71.81 -69.82
N SER A 284 30.36 70.80 -70.62
CA SER A 284 31.17 70.98 -71.84
C SER A 284 30.45 71.80 -72.90
N GLU A 285 29.16 71.53 -73.13
CA GLU A 285 28.32 72.33 -74.04
C GLU A 285 28.17 73.77 -73.55
N THR A 286 27.85 73.96 -72.26
CA THR A 286 27.71 75.30 -71.67
C THR A 286 29.00 76.11 -71.78
N LYS A 287 30.16 75.47 -71.61
CA LYS A 287 31.47 76.14 -71.80
C LYS A 287 31.66 76.60 -73.25
N LYS A 288 31.28 75.80 -74.25
CA LYS A 288 31.36 76.19 -75.67
C LYS A 288 30.42 77.36 -75.98
N GLU A 289 29.21 77.35 -75.45
CA GLU A 289 28.27 78.47 -75.61
C GLU A 289 28.80 79.76 -74.98
N LEU A 290 29.42 79.67 -73.80
CA LEU A 290 30.05 80.80 -73.13
C LEU A 290 31.19 81.40 -73.96
N GLU A 291 32.05 80.55 -74.56
CA GLU A 291 33.12 81.02 -75.46
C GLU A 291 32.56 81.72 -76.71
N MET A 292 31.53 81.16 -77.33
CA MET A 292 30.84 81.79 -78.46
C MET A 292 30.24 83.16 -78.08
N LEU A 293 29.62 83.26 -76.90
CA LEU A 293 29.06 84.52 -76.41
C LEU A 293 30.15 85.55 -76.10
N LYS A 294 31.29 85.13 -75.54
CA LYS A 294 32.45 86.02 -75.33
C LYS A 294 32.96 86.58 -76.65
N LEU A 295 33.16 85.71 -77.65
CA LEU A 295 33.58 86.12 -78.98
C LEU A 295 32.60 87.11 -79.63
N LYS A 296 31.29 86.85 -79.49
CA LYS A 296 30.24 87.76 -79.99
C LYS A 296 30.26 89.12 -79.27
N ASN A 297 30.52 89.13 -77.97
CA ASN A 297 30.65 90.37 -77.19
C ASN A 297 31.90 91.18 -77.57
N GLU A 298 33.03 90.51 -77.80
CA GLU A 298 34.25 91.17 -78.31
C GLU A 298 34.00 91.83 -79.67
N LEU A 299 33.33 91.12 -80.59
CA LEU A 299 32.99 91.63 -81.91
C LEU A 299 32.00 92.81 -81.84
N LEU A 300 31.03 92.75 -80.91
CA LEU A 300 30.10 93.86 -80.65
C LEU A 300 30.83 95.09 -80.10
N ASN A 301 31.76 94.91 -79.16
CA ASN A 301 32.57 95.99 -78.59
C ASN A 301 33.51 96.60 -79.64
N GLU A 302 34.09 95.79 -80.53
CA GLU A 302 34.91 96.27 -81.63
C GLU A 302 34.08 97.12 -82.61
N ASN A 303 32.85 96.68 -82.93
CA ASN A 303 31.91 97.45 -83.75
C ASN A 303 31.48 98.75 -83.07
N LEU A 304 31.17 98.73 -81.76
CA LEU A 304 30.83 99.93 -80.97
C LEU A 304 31.99 100.94 -80.95
N ASN A 305 33.22 100.47 -80.83
CA ASN A 305 34.42 101.31 -80.90
C ASN A 305 34.67 101.89 -82.30
N LYS A 306 34.30 101.17 -83.37
CA LYS A 306 34.30 101.71 -84.75
C LYS A 306 33.24 102.80 -84.91
N THR A 307 32.01 102.59 -84.42
CA THR A 307 30.93 103.60 -84.48
C THR A 307 31.24 104.85 -83.66
N LYS A 308 31.90 104.72 -82.49
CA LYS A 308 32.39 105.87 -81.72
C LYS A 308 33.45 106.68 -82.48
N LYS A 309 34.39 106.02 -83.15
CA LYS A 309 35.41 106.69 -83.98
C LYS A 309 34.83 107.40 -85.22
N GLU A 310 33.68 106.96 -85.72
CA GLU A 310 32.97 107.65 -86.81
C GLU A 310 32.15 108.85 -86.32
N ASN A 311 31.62 108.79 -85.09
CA ASN A 311 30.89 109.91 -84.48
C ASN A 311 31.81 111.04 -83.96
N ASP A 312 33.06 110.74 -83.59
CA ASP A 312 34.06 111.75 -83.19
C ASP A 312 34.69 112.51 -84.39
N LYS A 313 34.24 112.24 -85.63
CA LYS A 313 34.67 112.89 -86.88
C LYS A 313 33.59 113.78 -87.54
N LYS A 314 32.52 114.10 -86.84
CA LYS A 314 31.48 115.07 -87.26
C LYS A 314 31.44 116.26 -86.32
#